data_AF-A0A925ME67-F1
#
_entry.id   AF-A0A925ME67-F1
#
_cell.length_a   1.000
_cell.length_b   1.000
_cell.length_c   1.000
_cell.angle_alpha   90.00
_cell.angle_beta   90.00
_cell.angle_gamma   90.00
#
_symmetry.space_group_name_H-M   'P 1'
#
loop_
_entity.id
_entity.type
_entity.pdbx_description
1 polymer ?
#
loop_
_entity_poly.entity_id
_entity_poly.type
_entity_poly.pdbx_seq_one_letter_code
_entity_poly.pdbx_strand_id
1 'polypeptide(L)'
;MKLHLAITLLLLSAACDKDGGEARCPEPGASTTSVAAASTASVDGELVRLAGGGQAIKFKLRVDDNGTAMKQSLYHSDATGFPEPVLALARERFAGAKIERYESELYADLGRIYEVELTATDGRRCEVAATAEGKEHYTECRLTPEAMPAPIRDAIAKLYPEGKVIEVETKTGPTVDEVTVEVQVAGGGEHYVRLAPDGKLIARYARVPAVLEVPLPMP
;
A
#
# COMPACT_ATOMS: atom_id res chain seq x y z
N MET A 1 -38.38 23.78 25.64
CA MET A 1 -37.73 24.89 26.37
C MET A 1 -36.63 25.46 25.48
N LYS A 2 -36.80 26.70 25.03
CA LYS A 2 -35.80 27.46 24.27
C LYS A 2 -34.80 28.05 25.26
N LEU A 3 -33.51 27.83 25.08
CA LEU A 3 -32.47 28.57 25.78
C LEU A 3 -31.64 29.33 24.76
N HIS A 4 -31.87 30.64 24.72
CA HIS A 4 -30.99 31.63 24.10
C HIS A 4 -29.87 31.97 25.09
N LEU A 5 -28.62 32.03 24.63
CA LEU A 5 -27.56 32.91 25.17
C LEU A 5 -26.38 32.85 24.18
N ALA A 6 -26.23 33.81 23.29
CA ALA A 6 -25.63 35.15 23.46
C ALA A 6 -24.20 35.14 22.93
N ILE A 7 -24.06 35.72 21.73
CA ILE A 7 -22.83 36.03 21.02
C ILE A 7 -22.23 37.28 21.68
N THR A 8 -21.03 37.17 22.23
CA THR A 8 -20.25 38.35 22.68
C THR A 8 -19.27 38.72 21.58
N LEU A 9 -19.63 39.73 20.80
CA LEU A 9 -18.78 40.41 19.82
C LEU A 9 -17.95 41.46 20.57
N LEU A 10 -16.65 41.23 20.76
CA LEU A 10 -15.74 42.27 21.25
C LEU A 10 -15.29 43.14 20.06
N LEU A 11 -15.87 44.33 19.98
CA LEU A 11 -15.36 45.45 19.18
C LEU A 11 -14.20 46.09 19.95
N LEU A 12 -12.97 45.93 19.44
CA LEU A 12 -11.84 46.78 19.85
C LEU A 12 -11.82 48.03 18.99
N SER A 13 -12.31 49.14 19.55
CA SER A 13 -12.15 50.48 19.05
C SER A 13 -10.75 50.99 19.45
N ALA A 14 -9.77 50.96 18.55
CA ALA A 14 -8.53 51.70 18.75
C ALA A 14 -8.75 53.15 18.32
N ALA A 15 -8.91 54.04 19.29
CA ALA A 15 -8.83 55.48 19.11
C ALA A 15 -7.37 55.88 18.89
N CYS A 16 -7.06 56.54 17.78
CA CYS A 16 -5.79 57.25 17.61
C CYS A 16 -6.00 58.69 18.07
N ASP A 17 -5.35 59.07 19.17
CA ASP A 17 -5.24 60.46 19.60
C ASP A 17 -4.36 61.23 18.60
N LYS A 18 -4.85 62.41 18.19
CA LYS A 18 -4.04 63.41 17.50
C LYS A 18 -3.40 64.27 18.58
N ASP A 19 -2.16 63.98 18.94
CA ASP A 19 -1.18 65.01 19.28
C ASP A 19 0.23 64.41 19.30
N GLY A 20 1.17 65.19 18.77
CA GLY A 20 2.46 64.74 18.27
C GLY A 20 3.35 64.00 19.28
N GLY A 21 3.76 62.80 18.89
CA GLY A 21 4.86 62.03 19.45
C GLY A 21 5.03 60.78 18.59
N GLU A 22 6.25 60.47 18.15
CA GLU A 22 6.57 59.33 17.27
C GLU A 22 6.18 57.98 17.90
N ALA A 23 4.91 57.61 17.81
CA ALA A 23 4.42 56.26 18.07
C ALA A 23 4.20 55.59 16.71
N ARG A 24 5.22 54.85 16.23
CA ARG A 24 5.07 53.94 15.09
C ARG A 24 4.07 52.86 15.46
N CYS A 25 2.99 52.73 14.68
CA CYS A 25 2.09 51.58 14.74
C CYS A 25 2.91 50.28 14.55
N PRO A 26 2.62 49.21 15.32
CA PRO A 26 3.24 47.91 15.04
C PRO A 26 2.83 47.46 13.63
N GLU A 27 3.83 47.13 12.81
CA GLU A 27 3.56 46.47 11.52
C GLU A 27 2.78 45.17 11.79
N PRO A 28 1.77 44.84 10.97
CA PRO A 28 1.12 43.55 11.06
C PRO A 28 2.19 42.49 10.84
N GLY A 29 2.53 41.78 11.92
CA GLY A 29 3.52 40.73 11.90
C GLY A 29 3.23 39.79 10.74
N ALA A 30 4.22 39.63 9.86
CA ALA A 30 4.16 38.61 8.83
C ALA A 30 3.90 37.28 9.53
N SER A 31 2.66 36.78 9.39
CA SER A 31 2.34 35.40 9.74
C SER A 31 3.23 34.53 8.88
N THR A 32 4.35 34.09 9.44
CA THR A 32 5.09 32.96 8.91
C THR A 32 4.17 31.77 9.05
N THR A 33 3.41 31.50 7.99
CA THR A 33 2.81 30.20 7.77
C THR A 33 3.97 29.21 7.81
N SER A 34 4.15 28.56 8.96
CA SER A 34 5.04 27.42 9.07
C SER A 34 4.55 26.43 8.02
N VAL A 35 5.32 26.28 6.95
CA VAL A 35 5.17 25.13 6.06
C VAL A 35 5.42 23.95 6.98
N ALA A 36 4.35 23.26 7.36
CA ALA A 36 4.46 22.01 8.11
C ALA A 36 5.51 21.17 7.38
N ALA A 37 6.56 20.76 8.09
CA ALA A 37 7.57 19.89 7.54
C ALA A 37 6.84 18.74 6.85
N ALA A 38 6.99 18.62 5.53
CA ALA A 38 6.43 17.51 4.80
C ALA A 38 6.87 16.24 5.53
N SER A 39 5.91 15.44 6.01
CA SER A 39 6.23 14.13 6.58
C SER A 39 7.07 13.43 5.54
N THR A 40 8.33 13.13 5.85
CA THR A 40 9.23 12.48 4.91
C THR A 40 8.77 11.04 4.77
N ALA A 41 7.76 10.82 3.92
CA ALA A 41 7.44 9.49 3.44
C ALA A 41 8.67 9.00 2.69
N SER A 42 9.49 8.20 3.38
CA SER A 42 10.71 7.63 2.83
C SER A 42 10.45 6.22 2.33
N VAL A 43 11.16 5.84 1.26
CA VAL A 43 11.29 4.42 0.92
C VAL A 43 12.06 3.74 2.06
N ASP A 44 11.60 2.54 2.44
CA ASP A 44 12.20 1.77 3.52
C ASP A 44 13.66 1.42 3.21
N GLY A 45 14.55 1.66 4.19
CA GLY A 45 15.99 1.51 4.01
C GLY A 45 16.43 0.06 3.73
N GLU A 46 15.73 -0.93 4.28
CA GLU A 46 16.04 -2.34 4.04
C GLU A 46 15.63 -2.75 2.61
N LEU A 47 14.47 -2.29 2.13
CA LEU A 47 14.09 -2.48 0.74
C LEU A 47 15.06 -1.80 -0.22
N VAL A 48 15.54 -0.59 0.10
CA VAL A 48 16.59 0.09 -0.68
C VAL A 48 17.87 -0.73 -0.72
N ARG A 49 18.32 -1.24 0.44
CA ARG A 49 19.52 -2.08 0.55
C ARG A 49 19.40 -3.36 -0.28
N LEU A 50 18.28 -4.07 -0.17
CA LEU A 50 17.99 -5.28 -0.96
C LEU A 50 17.98 -4.97 -2.45
N ALA A 51 17.35 -3.86 -2.85
CA ALA A 51 17.27 -3.47 -4.24
C ALA A 51 18.66 -3.16 -4.86
N GLY A 52 19.53 -2.49 -4.10
CA GLY A 52 20.92 -2.23 -4.49
C GLY A 52 21.81 -3.47 -4.60
N GLY A 53 21.35 -4.64 -4.11
CA GLY A 53 22.05 -5.92 -4.18
C GLY A 53 22.00 -6.62 -5.55
N GLY A 54 21.33 -6.03 -6.56
CA GLY A 54 21.32 -6.53 -7.95
C GLY A 54 20.36 -7.69 -8.23
N GLN A 55 19.53 -8.08 -7.25
CA GLN A 55 18.53 -9.15 -7.36
C GLN A 55 17.07 -8.65 -7.33
N ALA A 56 16.89 -7.32 -7.43
CA ALA A 56 15.58 -6.69 -7.51
C ALA A 56 14.85 -7.06 -8.81
N ILE A 57 13.56 -7.37 -8.71
CA ILE A 57 12.70 -7.68 -9.86
C ILE A 57 11.69 -6.56 -10.08
N LYS A 58 11.01 -6.14 -9.03
CA LYS A 58 9.92 -5.16 -9.10
C LYS A 58 9.74 -4.50 -7.73
N PHE A 59 9.56 -3.19 -7.72
CA PHE A 59 9.14 -2.45 -6.54
C PHE A 59 7.68 -1.99 -6.71
N LYS A 60 6.85 -2.13 -5.67
CA LYS A 60 5.50 -1.57 -5.63
C LYS A 60 5.37 -0.64 -4.44
N LEU A 61 4.80 0.55 -4.68
CA LEU A 61 4.37 1.48 -3.64
C LEU A 61 2.85 1.66 -3.74
N ARG A 62 2.15 1.40 -2.65
CA ARG A 62 0.74 1.76 -2.47
C ARG A 62 0.66 2.98 -1.57
N VAL A 63 -0.08 3.99 -1.99
CA VAL A 63 -0.38 5.18 -1.20
C VAL A 63 -1.87 5.31 -0.92
N ASP A 64 -2.22 6.09 0.11
CA ASP A 64 -3.60 6.53 0.38
C ASP A 64 -3.96 7.79 -0.44
N ASP A 65 -5.16 8.32 -0.23
CA ASP A 65 -5.67 9.53 -0.91
C ASP A 65 -4.85 10.80 -0.58
N ASN A 66 -4.03 10.79 0.48
CA ASN A 66 -3.14 11.88 0.86
C ASN A 66 -1.72 11.69 0.31
N GLY A 67 -1.45 10.60 -0.41
CA GLY A 67 -0.11 10.24 -0.87
C GLY A 67 0.77 9.60 0.20
N THR A 68 0.20 9.22 1.34
CA THR A 68 0.93 8.53 2.43
C THR A 68 1.19 7.08 2.04
N ALA A 69 2.43 6.62 2.20
CA ALA A 69 2.78 5.22 1.94
C ALA A 69 2.03 4.27 2.88
N MET A 70 1.24 3.37 2.30
CA MET A 70 0.47 2.34 3.01
C MET A 70 1.16 0.96 2.95
N LYS A 71 1.78 0.65 1.81
CA LYS A 71 2.54 -0.58 1.59
C LYS A 71 3.70 -0.28 0.64
N GLN A 72 4.88 -0.76 0.99
CA GLN A 72 6.04 -0.83 0.11
C GLN A 72 6.41 -2.29 -0.06
N SER A 73 6.69 -2.74 -1.28
CA SER A 73 7.13 -4.12 -1.48
C SER A 73 8.18 -4.25 -2.57
N LEU A 74 9.10 -5.18 -2.36
CA LEU A 74 10.18 -5.48 -3.28
C LEU A 74 10.16 -6.98 -3.60
N TYR A 75 9.89 -7.31 -4.85
CA TYR A 75 10.12 -8.65 -5.39
C TYR A 75 11.61 -8.82 -5.68
N HIS A 76 12.19 -9.94 -5.26
CA HIS A 76 13.60 -10.25 -5.50
C HIS A 76 13.86 -11.76 -5.59
N SER A 77 15.03 -12.14 -6.13
CA SER A 77 15.51 -13.53 -6.17
C SER A 77 16.46 -13.88 -5.01
N ASP A 78 16.78 -12.92 -4.14
CA ASP A 78 17.76 -13.13 -3.07
C ASP A 78 17.16 -13.91 -1.88
N ALA A 79 17.59 -15.15 -1.69
CA ALA A 79 17.26 -15.94 -0.52
C ALA A 79 18.15 -15.61 0.69
N THR A 80 19.24 -14.86 0.48
CA THR A 80 20.25 -14.60 1.51
C THR A 80 19.65 -13.75 2.62
N GLY A 81 19.59 -14.31 3.83
CA GLY A 81 19.00 -13.63 4.99
C GLY A 81 17.47 -13.56 4.97
N PHE A 82 16.81 -14.27 4.05
CA PHE A 82 15.36 -14.44 4.11
C PHE A 82 14.99 -15.28 5.35
N PRO A 83 13.94 -14.92 6.14
CA PRO A 83 13.70 -15.59 7.41
C PRO A 83 13.33 -17.07 7.25
N GLU A 84 14.13 -17.96 7.85
CA GLU A 84 13.89 -19.41 7.80
C GLU A 84 12.50 -19.83 8.32
N PRO A 85 11.91 -19.20 9.38
CA PRO A 85 10.54 -19.53 9.80
C PRO A 85 9.49 -19.32 8.70
N VAL A 86 9.68 -18.35 7.81
CA VAL A 86 8.78 -18.10 6.67
C VAL A 86 8.94 -19.19 5.62
N LEU A 87 10.17 -19.60 5.33
CA LEU A 87 10.44 -20.73 4.43
C LEU A 87 9.88 -22.03 4.98
N ALA A 88 9.98 -22.26 6.29
CA ALA A 88 9.40 -23.41 6.96
C ALA A 88 7.87 -23.44 6.83
N LEU A 89 7.21 -22.29 7.08
CA LEU A 89 5.77 -22.16 6.89
C LEU A 89 5.36 -22.44 5.43
N ALA A 90 6.10 -21.90 4.45
CA ALA A 90 5.83 -22.16 3.04
C ALA A 90 5.92 -23.66 2.68
N ARG A 91 6.94 -24.36 3.22
CA ARG A 91 7.08 -25.82 3.03
C ARG A 91 5.98 -26.63 3.73
N GLU A 92 5.47 -26.15 4.87
CA GLU A 92 4.33 -26.75 5.56
C GLU A 92 3.05 -26.60 4.75
N ARG A 93 2.77 -25.38 4.27
CA ARG A 93 1.57 -25.06 3.47
C ARG A 93 1.57 -25.76 2.12
N PHE A 94 2.73 -25.83 1.47
CA PHE A 94 2.89 -26.35 0.12
C PHE A 94 4.05 -27.34 0.03
N ALA A 95 3.87 -28.51 0.65
CA ALA A 95 4.86 -29.58 0.62
C ALA A 95 5.23 -29.97 -0.82
N GLY A 96 6.52 -29.94 -1.14
CA GLY A 96 7.04 -30.30 -2.46
C GLY A 96 6.90 -29.20 -3.53
N ALA A 97 6.41 -28.01 -3.18
CA ALA A 97 6.36 -26.89 -4.10
C ALA A 97 7.75 -26.36 -4.48
N LYS A 98 7.83 -25.74 -5.66
CA LYS A 98 9.02 -25.05 -6.14
C LYS A 98 8.93 -23.57 -5.77
N ILE A 99 9.88 -23.07 -5.00
CA ILE A 99 10.02 -21.64 -4.74
C ILE A 99 10.45 -20.95 -6.04
N GLU A 100 9.75 -19.87 -6.40
CA GLU A 100 10.00 -19.09 -7.62
C GLU A 100 10.76 -17.80 -7.30
N ARG A 101 10.33 -17.07 -6.26
CA ARG A 101 10.94 -15.81 -5.81
C ARG A 101 10.46 -15.42 -4.41
N TYR A 102 10.96 -14.29 -3.93
CA TYR A 102 10.65 -13.73 -2.63
C TYR A 102 10.08 -12.32 -2.79
N GLU A 103 9.26 -11.90 -1.84
CA GLU A 103 8.84 -10.52 -1.67
C GLU A 103 9.12 -10.06 -0.24
N SER A 104 9.74 -8.88 -0.09
CA SER A 104 9.92 -8.22 1.20
C SER A 104 9.03 -6.99 1.25
N GLU A 105 8.19 -6.88 2.28
CA GLU A 105 7.12 -5.89 2.34
C GLU A 105 7.16 -5.07 3.63
N LEU A 106 6.73 -3.82 3.56
CA LEU A 106 6.48 -2.97 4.71
C LEU A 106 5.09 -2.38 4.63
N TYR A 107 4.23 -2.78 5.57
CA TYR A 107 2.90 -2.21 5.77
C TYR A 107 2.95 -1.12 6.85
N ALA A 108 2.18 -0.06 6.66
CA ALA A 108 2.07 1.01 7.66
C ALA A 108 1.44 0.54 8.99
N ASP A 109 0.56 -0.45 8.94
CA ASP A 109 -0.22 -0.97 10.07
C ASP A 109 0.28 -2.30 10.63
N LEU A 110 0.99 -3.10 9.83
CA LEU A 110 1.48 -4.43 10.23
C LEU A 110 3.00 -4.50 10.41
N GLY A 111 3.74 -3.54 9.87
CA GLY A 111 5.20 -3.60 9.81
C GLY A 111 5.69 -4.55 8.72
N ARG A 112 6.81 -5.23 8.99
CA ARG A 112 7.54 -6.06 8.03
C ARG A 112 6.82 -7.40 7.81
N ILE A 113 6.56 -7.73 6.55
CA ILE A 113 6.06 -9.02 6.09
C ILE A 113 6.99 -9.56 5.00
N TYR A 114 7.11 -10.87 4.92
CA TYR A 114 7.92 -11.60 3.96
C TYR A 114 7.04 -12.62 3.23
N GLU A 115 7.18 -12.69 1.91
CA GLU A 115 6.38 -13.59 1.07
C GLU A 115 7.27 -14.52 0.26
N VAL A 116 6.85 -15.78 0.18
CA VAL A 116 7.46 -16.79 -0.67
C VAL A 116 6.47 -17.11 -1.77
N GLU A 117 6.80 -16.72 -3.00
CA GLU A 117 6.04 -17.13 -4.18
C GLU A 117 6.54 -18.48 -4.67
N LEU A 118 5.61 -19.39 -4.93
CA LEU A 118 5.88 -20.77 -5.26
C LEU A 118 4.90 -21.31 -6.29
N THR A 119 5.35 -22.35 -7.01
CA THR A 119 4.49 -23.21 -7.81
C THR A 119 4.18 -24.48 -7.00
N ALA A 120 2.93 -24.66 -6.61
CA ALA A 120 2.44 -25.85 -5.91
C ALA A 120 2.52 -27.09 -6.80
N THR A 121 2.43 -28.29 -6.20
CA THR A 121 2.54 -29.57 -6.92
C THR A 121 1.39 -29.82 -7.89
N ASP A 122 0.27 -29.14 -7.72
CA ASP A 122 -0.87 -29.13 -8.65
C ASP A 122 -0.70 -28.11 -9.79
N GLY A 123 0.43 -27.40 -9.84
CA GLY A 123 0.77 -26.42 -10.86
C GLY A 123 0.26 -25.01 -10.61
N ARG A 124 -0.50 -24.76 -9.52
CA ARG A 124 -0.96 -23.41 -9.19
C ARG A 124 0.19 -22.55 -8.65
N ARG A 125 0.18 -21.27 -9.02
CA ARG A 125 1.02 -20.27 -8.35
C ARG A 125 0.34 -19.81 -7.08
N CYS A 126 1.08 -19.85 -5.98
CA CYS A 126 0.63 -19.41 -4.68
C CYS A 126 1.75 -18.64 -3.98
N GLU A 127 1.37 -17.86 -2.98
CA GLU A 127 2.30 -17.12 -2.14
C GLU A 127 1.94 -17.34 -0.67
N VAL A 128 2.96 -17.41 0.19
CA VAL A 128 2.79 -17.49 1.65
C VAL A 128 3.45 -16.28 2.27
N ALA A 129 2.65 -15.44 2.94
CA ALA A 129 3.07 -14.21 3.58
C ALA A 129 3.07 -14.36 5.10
N ALA A 130 4.17 -13.99 5.76
CA ALA A 130 4.31 -14.09 7.21
C ALA A 130 5.26 -13.05 7.79
N THR A 131 5.22 -12.89 9.12
CA THR A 131 6.24 -12.14 9.86
C THR A 131 7.58 -12.90 9.86
N ALA A 132 8.67 -12.25 10.27
CA ALA A 132 9.99 -12.90 10.37
C ALA A 132 10.01 -14.15 11.27
N GLU A 133 9.11 -14.20 12.26
CA GLU A 133 8.95 -15.32 13.19
C GLU A 133 8.10 -16.46 12.61
N GLY A 134 7.64 -16.34 11.35
CA GLY A 134 6.83 -17.35 10.67
C GLY A 134 5.35 -17.29 11.06
N LYS A 135 4.87 -16.19 11.65
CA LYS A 135 3.44 -16.01 11.90
C LYS A 135 2.73 -15.63 10.60
N GLU A 136 1.87 -16.52 10.12
CA GLU A 136 1.12 -16.30 8.89
C GLU A 136 0.26 -15.03 8.94
N HIS A 137 0.38 -14.24 7.88
CA HIS A 137 -0.49 -13.12 7.58
C HIS A 137 -1.57 -13.55 6.57
N TYR A 138 -1.16 -14.15 5.46
CA TYR A 138 -2.06 -14.79 4.50
C TYR A 138 -1.32 -15.81 3.64
N THR A 139 -2.11 -16.68 3.02
CA THR A 139 -1.75 -17.45 1.83
C THR A 139 -2.59 -16.92 0.67
N GLU A 140 -1.98 -16.70 -0.49
CA GLU A 140 -2.70 -16.40 -1.72
C GLU A 140 -2.43 -17.44 -2.81
N CYS A 141 -3.42 -17.67 -3.66
CA CYS A 141 -3.30 -18.61 -4.78
C CYS A 141 -4.06 -18.09 -5.97
N ARG A 142 -3.42 -18.19 -7.13
CA ARG A 142 -4.01 -17.84 -8.41
C ARG A 142 -5.17 -18.77 -8.76
N LEU A 143 -6.28 -18.18 -9.18
CA LEU A 143 -7.41 -18.86 -9.80
C LEU A 143 -7.25 -18.87 -11.31
N THR A 144 -7.74 -19.92 -11.95
CA THR A 144 -8.03 -19.84 -13.39
C THR A 144 -9.26 -18.96 -13.60
N PRO A 145 -9.41 -18.32 -14.78
CA PRO A 145 -10.60 -17.52 -15.07
C PRO A 145 -11.92 -18.29 -14.87
N GLU A 146 -11.94 -19.59 -15.17
CA GLU A 146 -13.11 -20.46 -15.02
C GLU A 146 -13.44 -20.76 -13.57
N ALA A 147 -12.43 -20.76 -12.68
CA ALA A 147 -12.58 -20.96 -11.25
C ALA A 147 -12.98 -19.67 -10.51
N MET A 148 -13.02 -18.52 -11.18
CA MET A 148 -13.41 -17.25 -10.56
C MET A 148 -14.86 -17.32 -10.05
N PRO A 149 -15.15 -17.02 -8.77
CA PRO A 149 -16.52 -17.09 -8.24
C PRO A 149 -17.47 -16.13 -8.95
N ALA A 150 -18.74 -16.52 -9.10
CA ALA A 150 -19.75 -15.72 -9.80
C ALA A 150 -19.91 -14.30 -9.22
N PRO A 151 -19.97 -14.08 -7.89
CA PRO A 151 -20.09 -12.74 -7.34
C PRO A 151 -18.90 -11.83 -7.70
N ILE A 152 -17.69 -12.40 -7.80
CA ILE A 152 -16.49 -11.69 -8.21
C ILE A 152 -16.57 -11.31 -9.69
N ARG A 153 -16.94 -12.27 -10.56
CA ARG A 153 -17.10 -12.00 -12.00
C ARG A 153 -18.10 -10.88 -12.26
N ASP A 154 -19.25 -10.92 -11.58
CA ASP A 154 -20.32 -9.93 -11.75
C ASP A 154 -19.87 -8.55 -11.25
N ALA A 155 -19.15 -8.49 -10.13
CA ALA A 155 -18.58 -7.24 -9.61
C ALA A 155 -17.56 -6.63 -10.58
N ILE A 156 -16.66 -7.44 -11.14
CA ILE A 156 -15.66 -6.97 -12.10
C ILE A 156 -16.30 -6.53 -13.40
N ALA A 157 -17.26 -7.29 -13.96
CA ALA A 157 -17.98 -6.90 -15.17
C ALA A 157 -18.74 -5.58 -14.99
N LYS A 158 -19.28 -5.32 -13.80
CA LYS A 158 -19.93 -4.05 -13.46
C LYS A 158 -18.94 -2.89 -13.35
N LEU A 159 -17.78 -3.10 -12.73
CA LEU A 159 -16.77 -2.07 -12.53
C LEU A 159 -15.99 -1.74 -13.80
N TYR A 160 -15.75 -2.76 -14.64
CA TYR A 160 -14.92 -2.68 -15.84
C TYR A 160 -15.59 -3.45 -16.99
N PRO A 161 -16.68 -2.94 -17.60
CA PRO A 161 -17.42 -3.62 -18.65
C PRO A 161 -16.57 -4.01 -19.88
N GLU A 162 -15.51 -3.24 -20.15
CA GLU A 162 -14.56 -3.47 -21.25
C GLU A 162 -13.16 -3.88 -20.74
N GLY A 163 -13.04 -4.14 -19.43
CA GLY A 163 -11.78 -4.53 -18.82
C GLY A 163 -11.42 -5.98 -19.12
N LYS A 164 -10.13 -6.24 -19.34
CA LYS A 164 -9.60 -7.61 -19.44
C LYS A 164 -8.99 -8.00 -18.09
N VAL A 165 -9.52 -9.06 -17.49
CA VAL A 165 -8.90 -9.67 -16.30
C VAL A 165 -7.55 -10.27 -16.70
N ILE A 166 -6.48 -9.83 -16.02
CA ILE A 166 -5.11 -10.32 -16.17
C ILE A 166 -4.86 -11.46 -15.17
N GLU A 167 -5.31 -11.26 -13.94
CA GLU A 167 -5.04 -12.15 -12.81
C GLU A 167 -6.18 -12.09 -11.79
N VAL A 168 -6.44 -13.23 -11.14
CA VAL A 168 -7.33 -13.34 -10.00
C VAL A 168 -6.69 -14.27 -8.98
N GLU A 169 -6.69 -13.86 -7.73
CA GLU A 169 -6.18 -14.66 -6.62
C GLU A 169 -7.16 -14.64 -5.45
N THR A 170 -7.25 -15.77 -4.76
CA THR A 170 -7.82 -15.81 -3.40
C THR A 170 -6.72 -15.48 -2.42
N LYS A 171 -7.02 -14.65 -1.42
CA LYS A 171 -6.10 -14.27 -0.34
C LYS A 171 -6.76 -14.54 1.00
N THR A 172 -6.26 -15.52 1.72
CA THR A 172 -6.88 -16.03 2.96
C THR A 172 -5.88 -16.14 4.08
N GLY A 173 -6.24 -15.73 5.28
CA GLY A 173 -5.39 -15.80 6.47
C GLY A 173 -6.19 -15.54 7.75
N PRO A 174 -5.53 -15.44 8.92
CA PRO A 174 -6.22 -15.28 10.21
C PRO A 174 -7.11 -14.05 10.31
N THR A 175 -6.84 -13.01 9.52
CA THR A 175 -7.56 -11.73 9.52
C THR A 175 -7.93 -11.24 8.13
N VAL A 176 -7.66 -12.05 7.10
CA VAL A 176 -7.82 -11.68 5.69
C VAL A 176 -8.66 -12.75 5.00
N ASP A 177 -9.69 -12.33 4.31
CA ASP A 177 -10.49 -13.18 3.42
C ASP A 177 -10.98 -12.30 2.27
N GLU A 178 -10.21 -12.29 1.18
CA GLU A 178 -10.48 -11.43 0.03
C GLU A 178 -10.10 -12.11 -1.28
N VAL A 179 -10.63 -11.57 -2.38
CA VAL A 179 -10.25 -11.89 -3.74
C VAL A 179 -9.62 -10.65 -4.36
N THR A 180 -8.43 -10.80 -4.93
CA THR A 180 -7.72 -9.74 -5.65
C THR A 180 -7.89 -9.96 -7.14
N VAL A 181 -8.07 -8.88 -7.89
CA VAL A 181 -8.22 -8.95 -9.35
C VAL A 181 -7.38 -7.85 -9.99
N GLU A 182 -6.54 -8.24 -10.94
CA GLU A 182 -5.83 -7.32 -11.83
C GLU A 182 -6.60 -7.19 -13.14
N VAL A 183 -6.96 -5.96 -13.50
CA VAL A 183 -7.75 -5.66 -14.70
C VAL A 183 -7.00 -4.68 -15.58
N GLN A 184 -6.71 -5.06 -16.82
CA GLN A 184 -6.31 -4.13 -17.86
C GLN A 184 -7.54 -3.34 -18.32
N VAL A 185 -7.54 -2.02 -18.13
CA VAL A 185 -8.62 -1.15 -18.61
C VAL A 185 -8.39 -0.83 -20.09
N ALA A 186 -9.44 -0.91 -20.90
CA ALA A 186 -9.39 -0.54 -22.32
C ALA A 186 -8.97 0.93 -22.50
N GLY A 187 -7.90 1.15 -23.27
CA GLY A 187 -7.33 2.49 -23.46
C GLY A 187 -6.67 3.12 -22.21
N GLY A 188 -6.57 2.37 -21.11
CA GLY A 188 -6.03 2.82 -19.82
C GLY A 188 -4.89 1.94 -19.31
N GLY A 189 -4.53 2.14 -18.04
CA GLY A 189 -3.56 1.32 -17.32
C GLY A 189 -4.17 0.08 -16.66
N GLU A 190 -3.34 -0.61 -15.89
CA GLU A 190 -3.76 -1.73 -15.04
C GLU A 190 -4.39 -1.20 -13.75
N HIS A 191 -5.50 -1.81 -13.34
CA HIS A 191 -6.15 -1.56 -12.07
C HIS A 191 -6.04 -2.81 -11.17
N TYR A 192 -5.81 -2.59 -9.89
CA TYR A 192 -5.79 -3.62 -8.85
C TYR A 192 -7.02 -3.47 -7.95
N VAL A 193 -7.86 -4.50 -7.88
CA VAL A 193 -9.15 -4.50 -7.20
C VAL A 193 -9.10 -5.50 -6.05
N ARG A 194 -9.60 -5.11 -4.88
CA ARG A 194 -9.79 -5.98 -3.71
C ARG A 194 -11.27 -6.12 -3.43
N LEU A 195 -11.75 -7.36 -3.35
CA LEU A 195 -13.16 -7.71 -3.16
C LEU A 195 -13.28 -8.67 -1.98
N ALA A 196 -14.35 -8.56 -1.20
CA ALA A 196 -14.74 -9.66 -0.32
C ALA A 196 -15.26 -10.85 -1.17
N PRO A 197 -15.32 -12.08 -0.62
CA PRO A 197 -15.76 -13.26 -1.37
C PRO A 197 -17.18 -13.15 -1.96
N ASP A 198 -18.02 -12.28 -1.40
CA ASP A 198 -19.38 -11.98 -1.87
C ASP A 198 -19.43 -10.95 -3.01
N GLY A 199 -18.28 -10.47 -3.50
CA GLY A 199 -18.19 -9.47 -4.56
C GLY A 199 -18.26 -8.02 -4.08
N LYS A 200 -18.35 -7.76 -2.77
CA LYS A 200 -18.32 -6.40 -2.24
C LYS A 200 -16.94 -5.77 -2.42
N LEU A 201 -16.89 -4.56 -2.99
CA LEU A 201 -15.64 -3.80 -3.14
C LEU A 201 -15.06 -3.42 -1.77
N ILE A 202 -13.80 -3.80 -1.55
CA ILE A 202 -12.99 -3.38 -0.40
C ILE A 202 -12.17 -2.16 -0.80
N ALA A 203 -11.41 -2.25 -1.89
CA ALA A 203 -10.57 -1.17 -2.40
C ALA A 203 -10.27 -1.34 -3.89
N ARG A 204 -9.85 -0.25 -4.55
CA ARG A 204 -9.35 -0.27 -5.93
C ARG A 204 -8.22 0.74 -6.09
N TYR A 205 -7.26 0.40 -6.94
CA TYR A 205 -6.09 1.24 -7.20
C TYR A 205 -5.79 1.24 -8.69
N ALA A 206 -5.37 2.39 -9.22
CA ALA A 206 -4.70 2.43 -10.52
C ALA A 206 -3.21 2.15 -10.32
N ARG A 207 -2.63 1.31 -11.18
CA ARG A 207 -1.18 1.11 -11.24
C ARG A 207 -0.60 1.94 -12.36
N VAL A 208 0.37 2.77 -12.01
CA VAL A 208 1.09 3.64 -12.95
C VAL A 208 2.52 3.14 -13.08
N PRO A 209 3.09 3.09 -14.30
CA PRO A 209 4.51 2.82 -14.46
C PRO A 209 5.36 3.87 -13.73
N ALA A 210 6.39 3.41 -13.04
CA ALA A 210 7.32 4.28 -12.31
C ALA A 210 8.74 3.70 -12.36
N VAL A 211 9.73 4.57 -12.20
CA VAL A 211 11.15 4.20 -12.04
C VAL A 211 11.56 4.60 -10.62
N LEU A 212 12.20 3.67 -9.91
CA LEU A 212 12.85 3.94 -8.63
C LEU A 212 14.36 3.79 -8.81
N GLU A 213 15.10 4.86 -8.56
CA GLU A 213 16.55 4.83 -8.49
C GLU A 213 16.99 4.54 -7.05
N VAL A 214 17.86 3.56 -6.87
CA VAL A 214 18.44 3.20 -5.56
C VAL A 214 19.96 3.29 -5.62
N PRO A 215 20.64 3.70 -4.54
CA PRO A 215 22.09 3.73 -4.50
C PRO A 215 22.68 2.32 -4.66
N LEU A 216 23.72 2.22 -5.48
CA LEU A 216 24.56 1.02 -5.56
C LEU A 216 25.70 1.12 -4.54
N PRO A 217 26.23 -0.02 -4.05
CA PRO A 217 27.47 -0.02 -3.29
C PRO A 217 28.59 0.67 -4.09
N MET A 218 29.32 1.56 -3.43
CA MET A 218 30.52 2.16 -4.03
C MET A 218 31.61 1.08 -4.16
N PRO A 219 32.40 1.10 -5.25
CA PRO A 219 33.50 0.16 -5.47
C PRO A 219 34.63 0.32 -4.45
#